data_AF-A0A424HDN1-F1
#
_entry.id   AF-A0A424HDN1-F1
#
_cell.length_a   1.000
_cell.length_b   1.000
_cell.length_c   1.000
_cell.angle_alpha   90.00
_cell.angle_beta   90.00
_cell.angle_gamma   90.00
#
_symmetry.space_group_name_H-M   'P 1'
#
loop_
_entity.id
_entity.type
_entity.pdbx_description
1 polymer ?
#
loop_
_entity_poly.entity_id
_entity_poly.type
_entity_poly.pdbx_seq_one_letter_code
_entity_poly.pdbx_strand_id
1 'polypeptide(L)'
;MMFKRDDVIEKLKNNIVNIKFIKRDGSTRNMKATLREDIIPQATKADPLSQKKIRNISEEVQPVWDTDVKSWRSFRWDSLQGANNVATS
;
A
#
# COMPACT_ATOMS: atom_id res chain seq x y z
N MET A 1 -12.07 -16.99 -2.55
CA MET A 1 -12.52 -15.73 -1.93
C MET A 1 -12.02 -14.59 -2.79
N MET A 2 -12.92 -13.79 -3.36
CA MET A 2 -12.60 -12.77 -4.36
C MET A 2 -12.34 -11.44 -3.63
N PHE A 3 -11.08 -11.04 -3.50
CA PHE A 3 -10.74 -9.72 -2.94
C PHE A 3 -11.09 -8.65 -3.99
N LYS A 4 -12.13 -7.86 -3.73
CA LYS A 4 -12.39 -6.68 -4.56
C LYS A 4 -11.34 -5.62 -4.23
N ARG A 5 -10.79 -5.00 -5.27
CA ARG A 5 -9.76 -3.97 -5.13
C ARG A 5 -10.26 -2.81 -4.28
N ASP A 6 -11.52 -2.42 -4.48
CA ASP A 6 -12.17 -1.34 -3.74
C ASP A 6 -12.19 -1.60 -2.24
N ASP A 7 -12.57 -2.81 -1.79
CA ASP A 7 -12.59 -3.16 -0.36
C ASP A 7 -11.20 -3.04 0.28
N VAL A 8 -10.14 -3.44 -0.44
CA VAL A 8 -8.76 -3.34 0.04
C VAL A 8 -8.34 -1.87 0.14
N ILE A 9 -8.69 -1.06 -0.86
CA ILE A 9 -8.40 0.38 -0.89
C ILE A 9 -9.15 1.10 0.25
N GLU A 10 -10.41 0.79 0.48
CA GLU A 10 -11.18 1.36 1.59
C GLU A 10 -10.58 0.99 2.95
N LYS A 11 -10.16 -0.27 3.14
CA LYS A 11 -9.46 -0.66 4.36
C LYS A 11 -8.17 0.11 4.55
N LEU A 12 -7.38 0.29 3.50
CA LEU A 12 -6.13 1.06 3.54
C LEU A 12 -6.38 2.54 3.89
N LYS A 13 -7.46 3.14 3.38
CA LYS A 13 -7.84 4.53 3.67
C LYS A 13 -8.31 4.74 5.10
N ASN A 14 -8.89 3.71 5.73
CA ASN A 14 -9.45 3.80 7.07
C ASN A 14 -8.54 3.23 8.16
N ASN A 15 -7.66 2.29 7.83
CA ASN A 15 -6.86 1.51 8.78
C ASN A 15 -5.44 1.22 8.25
N ILE A 16 -4.59 0.71 9.12
CA ILE A 16 -3.34 0.06 8.72
C ILE A 16 -3.64 -1.39 8.39
N VAL A 17 -3.32 -1.77 7.15
CA VAL A 17 -3.58 -3.10 6.61
C VAL A 17 -2.24 -3.83 6.42
N ASN A 18 -2.19 -5.06 6.89
CA ASN A 18 -1.09 -5.97 6.59
C ASN A 18 -1.31 -6.58 5.21
N ILE A 19 -0.53 -6.12 4.23
CA ILE A 19 -0.53 -6.60 2.86
C ILE A 19 0.49 -7.73 2.74
N LYS A 20 0.01 -8.92 2.44
CA LYS A 20 0.80 -10.11 2.16
C LYS A 20 0.85 -10.34 0.65
N PHE A 21 2.04 -10.35 0.06
CA PHE A 21 2.21 -10.56 -1.38
C PHE A 21 3.45 -11.41 -1.68
N ILE A 22 3.44 -12.07 -2.83
CA ILE A 22 4.57 -12.86 -3.33
C ILE A 22 5.49 -11.95 -4.14
N LYS A 23 6.79 -12.03 -3.89
CA LYS A 23 7.81 -11.35 -4.68
C LYS A 23 8.12 -12.15 -5.95
N ARG A 24 8.85 -11.52 -6.90
CA ARG A 24 9.31 -12.21 -8.11
C ARG A 24 10.18 -13.45 -7.84
N ASP A 25 10.85 -13.51 -6.70
CA ASP A 25 11.66 -14.66 -6.28
C ASP A 25 10.83 -15.81 -5.67
N GLY A 26 9.50 -15.68 -5.60
CA GLY A 26 8.59 -16.66 -4.99
C GLY A 26 8.48 -16.55 -3.47
N SER A 27 9.29 -15.71 -2.81
CA SER A 27 9.18 -15.49 -1.37
C SER A 27 7.96 -14.63 -1.03
N THR A 28 7.33 -14.90 0.11
CA THR A 28 6.21 -14.10 0.58
C THR A 28 6.70 -12.96 1.49
N ARG A 29 6.22 -11.75 1.25
CA ARG A 29 6.49 -10.58 2.09
C ARG A 29 5.19 -10.04 2.67
N ASN A 30 5.26 -9.69 3.95
CA ASN A 30 4.21 -8.94 4.64
C ASN A 30 4.71 -7.51 4.83
N MET A 31 3.86 -6.53 4.57
CA MET A 31 4.14 -5.12 4.87
C MET A 31 2.92 -4.46 5.47
N LYS A 32 3.13 -3.59 6.46
CA LYS A 32 2.06 -2.75 7.01
C LYS A 32 1.93 -1.51 6.15
N ALA A 33 0.76 -1.37 5.54
CA ALA A 33 0.47 -0.35 4.58
C ALA A 33 -0.78 0.44 4.96
N THR A 34 -0.82 1.71 4.59
CA THR A 34 -2.00 2.56 4.77
C THR A 34 -2.11 3.61 3.66
N LEU A 35 -3.30 4.16 3.49
CA LEU A 35 -3.62 5.32 2.66
C LEU A 35 -4.27 6.45 3.47
N ARG A 36 -4.19 6.34 4.80
CA ARG A 36 -4.65 7.34 5.76
C ARG A 36 -3.84 8.63 5.66
N GLU A 37 -4.50 9.72 5.30
CA GLU A 37 -3.89 11.04 5.18
C GLU A 37 -3.35 11.58 6.52
N ASP A 38 -3.85 11.08 7.65
CA ASP A 38 -3.35 11.43 8.99
C ASP A 38 -2.02 10.74 9.35
N ILE A 39 -1.71 9.61 8.72
CA ILE A 39 -0.47 8.84 8.95
C ILE A 39 0.58 9.18 7.90
N ILE A 40 0.14 9.44 6.68
CA ILE A 40 1.00 9.86 5.60
C ILE A 40 1.54 11.25 5.95
N PRO A 41 2.87 11.44 6.04
CA PRO A 41 3.42 12.76 6.30
C PRO A 41 2.93 13.71 5.21
N GLN A 42 2.30 14.81 5.63
CA GLN A 42 1.94 15.89 4.73
C GLN A 42 3.19 16.23 3.94
N ALA A 43 3.11 16.15 2.61
CA ALA A 43 4.24 16.37 1.73
C ALA A 43 4.73 17.82 1.91
N THR A 44 5.58 18.06 2.90
CA THR A 44 6.45 19.22 2.92
C THR A 44 7.27 19.11 1.65
N LYS A 45 7.25 20.18 0.85
CA LYS A 45 7.70 20.26 -0.54
C LYS A 45 9.22 20.06 -0.72
N ALA A 46 9.83 19.09 -0.03
CA ALA A 46 11.26 18.80 0.02
C ALA A 46 11.63 17.45 -0.61
N ASP A 47 10.68 16.68 -1.14
CA ASP A 47 10.98 15.50 -1.95
C ASP A 47 10.84 15.83 -3.45
N PRO A 48 11.94 15.84 -4.24
CA PRO A 48 11.91 16.15 -5.68
C PRO A 48 11.17 15.11 -6.54
N LEU A 49 10.59 14.08 -5.92
CA LEU A 49 9.67 13.13 -6.56
C LEU A 49 8.20 13.60 -6.61
N SER A 50 7.88 14.74 -5.99
CA SER A 50 6.50 15.09 -5.61
C SER A 50 5.52 15.43 -6.74
N GLN A 51 5.91 15.73 -7.99
CA GLN A 51 4.93 16.35 -8.92
C GLN A 51 4.77 15.75 -10.32
N LYS A 52 5.56 14.75 -10.73
CA LYS A 52 5.46 14.20 -12.10
C LYS A 52 5.63 12.68 -12.18
N LYS A 53 4.87 11.88 -11.43
CA LYS A 53 4.68 10.45 -11.80
C LYS A 53 3.50 9.70 -11.18
N ILE A 54 2.52 10.39 -10.60
CA ILE A 54 1.30 9.73 -10.10
C ILE A 54 0.29 9.45 -11.25
N ARG A 55 0.58 9.87 -12.49
CA ARG A 55 -0.36 9.76 -13.63
C ARG A 55 -0.36 8.43 -14.39
N ASN A 56 0.53 7.50 -14.05
CA ASN A 56 0.50 6.13 -14.57
C ASN A 56 0.52 5.13 -13.40
N ILE A 57 -0.46 5.21 -12.49
CA ILE A 57 -0.79 4.05 -11.66
C ILE A 57 -1.34 3.02 -12.66
N SER A 58 -0.47 2.10 -13.10
CA SER A 58 -0.91 0.93 -13.85
C SER A 58 -1.99 0.25 -13.00
N GLU A 59 -3.13 -0.10 -13.58
CA GLU A 59 -4.20 -0.83 -12.89
C GLU A 59 -3.72 -2.16 -12.26
N GLU A 60 -2.51 -2.59 -12.60
CA GLU A 60 -1.79 -3.73 -12.04
C GLU A 60 -1.19 -3.48 -10.65
N VAL A 61 -0.90 -2.23 -10.27
CA VAL A 61 -0.20 -1.88 -9.02
C VAL A 61 -1.02 -0.93 -8.15
N GLN A 62 -0.91 -1.09 -6.83
CA GLN A 62 -1.49 -0.21 -5.84
C GLN A 62 -0.37 0.48 -5.05
N PRO A 63 -0.19 1.82 -5.19
CA PRO A 63 0.69 2.57 -4.31
C PRO A 63 0.07 2.67 -2.92
N VAL A 64 0.92 2.58 -1.89
CA VAL A 64 0.57 2.61 -0.48
C VAL A 64 1.70 3.23 0.34
N TRP A 65 1.36 3.77 1.50
CA TRP A 65 2.35 4.22 2.47
C TRP A 65 2.74 3.06 3.38
N ASP A 66 4.01 2.66 3.37
CA ASP A 66 4.54 1.65 4.28
C ASP A 66 4.85 2.32 5.63
N THR A 67 4.12 1.93 6.68
CA THR A 67 4.26 2.53 8.01
C THR A 67 5.49 2.06 8.76
N ASP A 68 6.03 0.87 8.43
CA ASP A 68 7.24 0.35 9.06
C ASP A 68 8.49 1.07 8.52
N VAL A 69 8.54 1.31 7.20
CA VAL A 69 9.68 1.98 6.54
C VAL A 69 9.46 3.49 6.40
N LYS A 70 8.24 3.99 6.63
CA LYS A 70 7.84 5.39 6.43
C LYS A 70 8.19 5.91 5.04
N SER A 71 7.80 5.14 4.02
CA SER A 71 8.06 5.48 2.61
C SER A 71 6.93 5.00 1.71
N TRP A 72 6.76 5.65 0.57
CA TRP A 72 5.84 5.18 -0.47
C TRP A 72 6.34 3.88 -1.09
N ARG A 73 5.49 2.86 -1.09
CA ARG A 73 5.73 1.55 -1.71
C ARG A 73 4.54 1.19 -2.59
N SER A 74 4.71 0.22 -3.47
CA SER A 74 3.62 -0.30 -4.29
C SER A 74 3.67 -1.82 -4.32
N PHE A 75 2.50 -2.45 -4.29
CA PHE A 75 2.37 -3.89 -4.52
C PHE A 75 1.55 -4.13 -5.80
N ARG A 76 1.73 -5.30 -6.42
CA ARG A 76 0.93 -5.70 -7.56
C ARG A 76 -0.29 -6.50 -7.09
N TRP A 77 -1.43 -6.26 -7.72
CA TRP A 77 -2.66 -7.01 -7.43
C TRP A 77 -2.54 -8.48 -7.81
N ASP A 78 -1.77 -8.80 -8.85
CA ASP A 78 -1.52 -10.18 -9.31
C ASP A 78 -0.83 -11.06 -8.25
N SER A 79 -0.02 -10.42 -7.41
CA SER A 79 0.84 -11.06 -6.42
C SER A 79 0.25 -10.99 -5.01
N LEU A 80 -0.92 -10.35 -4.84
CA LEU A 80 -1.59 -10.18 -3.56
C LEU A 80 -2.14 -11.52 -3.06
N GLN A 81 -1.68 -11.93 -1.88
CA GLN A 81 -2.12 -13.14 -1.20
C GLN A 81 -3.11 -12.85 -0.06
N GLY A 82 -3.05 -11.64 0.52
CA GLY A 82 -3.99 -11.26 1.57
C GLY A 82 -3.84 -9.81 2.00
N ALA A 83 -4.97 -9.24 2.46
CA ALA A 83 -5.06 -7.88 2.98
C ALA A 83 -5.90 -7.90 4.26
N ASN A 84 -5.22 -8.01 5.40
CA ASN A 84 -5.86 -8.14 6.72
C ASN A 84 -5.61 -6.88 7.54
N ASN A 85 -6.62 -6.41 8.27
CA ASN A 85 -6.43 -5.30 9.20
C ASN A 85 -5.43 -5.72 10.28
N VAL A 86 -4.50 -4.82 10.62
CA VAL A 86 -3.65 -5.03 11.78
C VAL A 86 -4.52 -4.79 13.01
N ALA A 87 -4.80 -5.84 13.79
CA ALA A 87 -5.48 -5.66 15.07
C ALA A 87 -4.59 -4.78 15.95
N THR A 88 -5.06 -3.57 16.24
CA THR A 88 -4.47 -2.73 17.29
C THR A 88 -4.96 -3.30 18.61
N SER A 89 -4.07 -4.01 19.31
CA SER A 89 -4.29 -4.52 20.67
C SER A 89 -4.41 -3.38 21.67
#